data_AF-A0A4Y2JZI1-F1
#
_entry.id   AF-A0A4Y2JZI1-F1
#
_cell.length_a   1.000
_cell.length_b   1.000
_cell.length_c   1.000
_cell.angle_alpha   90.00
_cell.angle_beta   90.00
_cell.angle_gamma   90.00
#
_symmetry.space_group_name_H-M   'P 1'
#
loop_
_entity.id
_entity.type
_entity.pdbx_description
1 polymer ?
#
loop_
_entity_poly.entity_id
_entity_poly.type
_entity_poly.pdbx_seq_one_letter_code
_entity_poly.pdbx_strand_id
1 'polypeptide(L)'
;YVWSLTDSWQPLFSDPVLHWIQQKSFEGEDDKKLKGLAIFVDEDKILRAKTQIVNRRDKEDFRKPMLLPSNHKVVLKLIEHYHKKNLHCDLQILQNILREKFWILNGKKTIRKIVSKGVICKRFSSKGIEVDSGPLPENRVRDAAVFQITGVDAAGPLFFRGNQEAWVLLFTCGVYRVVHLELITSSSTEAFLMGCRRFVARRRRCSTIY
;
A
#
# COMPACT_ATOMS: atom_id res chain seq x y z
N TYR A 1 -17.25 -11.51 21.95
CA TYR A 1 -16.85 -12.92 21.79
C TYR A 1 -16.06 -13.12 20.48
N VAL A 2 -14.85 -12.56 20.36
CA VAL A 2 -13.87 -12.95 19.32
C VAL A 2 -12.46 -12.70 19.89
N TRP A 3 -12.09 -13.45 20.93
CA TRP A 3 -10.74 -13.37 21.54
C TRP A 3 -10.10 -14.75 21.75
N SER A 4 -10.70 -15.85 21.28
CA SER A 4 -10.27 -17.21 21.64
C SER A 4 -9.52 -18.00 20.55
N LEU A 5 -9.12 -17.39 19.43
CA LEU A 5 -8.44 -18.11 18.34
C LEU A 5 -7.04 -17.58 17.97
N THR A 6 -6.46 -16.66 18.74
CA THR A 6 -5.09 -16.13 18.48
C THR A 6 -4.00 -16.67 19.42
N ASP A 7 -4.32 -17.57 20.35
CA ASP A 7 -3.38 -18.02 21.39
C ASP A 7 -2.46 -19.18 20.97
N SER A 8 -2.52 -19.63 19.72
CA SER A 8 -1.65 -20.69 19.21
C SER A 8 -0.16 -20.32 19.12
N TRP A 9 0.20 -19.04 19.35
CA TRP A 9 1.59 -18.56 19.37
C TRP A 9 2.10 -18.17 20.76
N GLN A 10 1.26 -18.22 21.82
CA GLN A 10 1.73 -18.01 23.20
C GLN A 10 2.90 -18.94 23.59
N PRO A 11 2.96 -20.23 23.15
CA PRO A 11 4.07 -21.12 23.50
C PRO A 11 5.42 -20.73 22.87
N LEU A 12 5.42 -20.03 21.74
CA LEU A 12 6.62 -19.76 20.93
C LEU A 12 7.47 -18.59 21.46
N PHE A 13 6.95 -17.84 22.42
CA PHE A 13 7.67 -16.77 23.12
C PHE A 13 7.59 -16.96 24.64
N SER A 14 7.55 -18.22 25.05
CA SER A 14 7.77 -18.61 26.44
C SER A 14 9.21 -18.27 26.85
N ASP A 15 9.40 -18.07 28.15
CA ASP A 15 10.68 -17.73 28.78
C ASP A 15 11.85 -18.61 28.31
N PRO A 16 11.70 -19.94 28.11
CA PRO A 16 12.77 -20.79 27.58
C PRO A 16 13.24 -20.42 26.17
N VAL A 17 12.33 -20.01 25.28
CA VAL A 17 12.67 -19.60 23.91
C VAL A 17 13.41 -18.27 23.93
N LEU A 18 12.97 -17.33 24.76
CA LEU A 18 13.61 -16.02 24.90
C LEU A 18 15.02 -16.16 25.46
N HIS A 19 15.17 -16.96 26.52
CA HIS A 19 16.46 -17.31 27.09
C HIS A 19 17.40 -17.94 26.04
N TRP A 20 16.92 -18.89 25.24
CA TRP A 20 17.70 -19.49 24.15
C TRP A 20 18.14 -18.47 23.08
N ILE A 21 17.26 -17.56 22.68
CA ILE A 21 17.60 -16.48 21.73
C ILE A 21 18.70 -15.60 22.31
N GLN A 22 18.61 -15.25 23.59
CA GLN A 22 19.56 -14.39 24.27
C GLN A 22 20.93 -15.06 24.39
N GLN A 23 21.00 -16.31 24.85
CA GLN A 23 22.25 -17.07 24.93
C GLN A 23 22.96 -17.20 23.58
N LYS A 24 22.22 -17.34 22.48
CA LYS A 24 22.80 -17.39 21.13
C LYS A 24 23.26 -16.04 20.61
N SER A 25 22.74 -14.94 21.15
CA SER A 25 22.91 -13.60 20.59
C SER A 25 23.85 -12.72 21.39
N PHE A 26 23.96 -12.99 22.70
CA PHE A 26 24.65 -12.19 23.68
C PHE A 26 25.61 -13.03 24.53
N GLU A 27 26.75 -12.44 24.89
CA GLU A 27 27.75 -13.03 25.80
C GLU A 27 27.44 -12.77 27.30
N GLY A 28 26.23 -12.30 27.61
CA GLY A 28 25.81 -11.91 28.97
C GLY A 28 25.64 -10.39 29.12
N GLU A 29 25.70 -9.90 30.36
CA GLU A 29 25.52 -8.47 30.67
C GLU A 29 26.64 -7.59 30.08
N ASP A 30 27.86 -8.13 29.96
CA ASP A 30 29.05 -7.41 29.49
C ASP A 30 29.24 -7.40 27.97
N ASP A 31 28.26 -7.90 27.19
CA ASP A 31 28.36 -7.95 25.73
C ASP A 31 28.58 -6.55 25.14
N LYS A 32 29.57 -6.43 24.24
CA LYS A 32 29.93 -5.17 23.57
C LYS A 32 28.75 -4.50 22.84
N LYS A 33 27.79 -5.29 22.32
CA LYS A 33 26.57 -4.81 21.64
C LYS A 33 25.58 -4.16 22.60
N LEU A 34 25.74 -4.40 23.90
CA LEU A 34 24.87 -3.93 24.97
C LEU A 34 25.44 -2.72 25.70
N LYS A 35 26.65 -2.26 25.33
CA LYS A 35 27.27 -1.07 25.89
C LYS A 35 26.35 0.15 25.79
N GLY A 36 26.19 0.85 26.91
CA GLY A 36 25.34 2.03 27.04
C GLY A 36 23.88 1.73 27.37
N LEU A 37 23.49 0.45 27.50
CA LEU A 37 22.20 0.04 28.06
C LEU A 37 22.39 -0.42 29.50
N ALA A 38 21.52 0.04 30.39
CA ALA A 38 21.46 -0.51 31.75
C ALA A 38 20.69 -1.84 31.69
N ILE A 39 21.37 -2.96 31.91
CA ILE A 39 20.81 -4.31 31.77
C ILE A 39 20.99 -5.08 33.09
N PHE A 40 20.17 -6.12 33.29
CA PHE A 40 20.34 -7.12 34.34
C PHE A 40 19.69 -8.43 33.91
N VAL A 41 20.10 -9.53 34.54
CA VAL A 41 19.45 -10.84 34.44
C VAL A 41 18.40 -11.00 35.54
N ASP A 42 17.20 -11.46 35.19
CA ASP A 42 16.13 -11.76 36.15
C ASP A 42 16.21 -13.20 36.74
N GLU A 43 15.24 -13.54 37.58
CA GLU A 43 15.15 -14.87 38.23
C GLU A 43 15.01 -16.01 37.21
N ASP A 44 14.38 -15.74 36.06
CA ASP A 44 14.18 -16.67 34.95
C ASP A 44 15.39 -16.73 34.00
N LYS A 45 16.50 -16.10 34.37
CA LYS A 45 17.75 -15.98 33.59
C LYS A 45 17.62 -15.18 32.29
N ILE A 46 16.57 -14.37 32.16
CA ILE A 46 16.33 -13.52 30.99
C ILE A 46 17.04 -12.18 31.17
N LEU A 47 17.77 -11.75 30.15
CA LEU A 47 18.33 -10.40 30.07
C LEU A 47 17.20 -9.39 29.86
N ARG A 48 17.11 -8.41 30.77
CA ARG A 48 16.13 -7.31 30.74
C ARG A 48 16.81 -5.95 30.78
N ALA A 49 16.18 -4.97 30.15
CA ALA A 49 16.63 -3.58 30.23
C ALA A 49 16.06 -2.91 31.49
N LYS A 50 16.90 -2.17 32.22
CA LYS A 50 16.47 -1.26 33.28
C LYS A 50 15.94 0.01 32.64
N THR A 51 14.68 0.34 32.93
CA THR A 51 14.10 1.64 32.53
C THR A 51 14.09 2.59 33.71
N GLN A 52 13.93 3.88 33.44
CA GLN A 52 13.72 4.90 34.47
C GLN A 52 12.30 4.82 35.08
N ILE A 53 11.42 4.00 34.52
CA ILE A 53 10.01 3.88 34.93
C ILE A 53 9.91 2.77 35.99
N VAL A 54 10.56 2.97 37.13
CA VAL A 54 10.67 1.95 38.18
C VAL A 54 9.42 1.93 39.08
N ASN A 55 8.96 3.12 39.49
CA ASN A 55 7.91 3.28 40.52
C ASN A 55 6.48 3.37 39.97
N ARG A 56 6.29 3.25 38.65
CA ARG A 56 4.95 3.28 38.04
C ARG A 56 4.21 1.97 38.33
N ARG A 57 2.91 2.03 38.57
CA ARG A 57 2.05 0.85 38.68
C ARG A 57 1.66 0.34 37.29
N ASP A 58 2.61 -0.32 36.63
CA ASP A 58 2.44 -0.94 35.32
C ASP A 58 2.90 -2.41 35.33
N LYS A 59 2.66 -3.13 34.23
CA LYS A 59 3.15 -4.49 34.03
C LYS A 59 4.67 -4.56 34.17
N GLU A 60 5.17 -5.66 34.76
CA GLU A 60 6.60 -5.86 34.96
C GLU A 60 7.38 -5.82 33.65
N ASP A 61 6.87 -6.49 32.62
CA ASP A 61 7.45 -6.50 31.27
C ASP A 61 7.53 -5.10 30.63
N PHE A 62 6.65 -4.17 31.00
CA PHE A 62 6.73 -2.80 30.51
C PHE A 62 7.83 -2.01 31.22
N ARG A 63 7.94 -2.19 32.55
CA ARG A 63 8.95 -1.51 33.37
C ARG A 63 10.35 -2.07 33.14
N LYS A 64 10.44 -3.37 32.91
CA LYS A 64 11.67 -4.14 32.76
C LYS A 64 11.55 -5.03 31.51
N PRO A 65 11.59 -4.43 30.30
CA PRO A 65 11.36 -5.16 29.06
C PRO A 65 12.48 -6.13 28.74
N MET A 66 12.09 -7.26 28.16
CA MET A 66 12.98 -8.35 27.78
C MET A 66 13.83 -7.97 26.58
N LEU A 67 15.14 -8.13 26.71
CA LEU A 67 16.10 -7.69 25.71
C LEU A 67 16.11 -8.66 24.52
N LEU A 68 15.97 -8.14 23.30
CA LEU A 68 15.97 -8.96 22.09
C LEU A 68 16.96 -8.44 21.03
N PRO A 69 17.65 -9.34 20.32
CA PRO A 69 18.54 -8.99 19.23
C PRO A 69 17.75 -8.46 18.02
N SER A 70 18.39 -7.57 17.25
CA SER A 70 17.76 -6.92 16.10
C SER A 70 17.61 -7.82 14.87
N ASN A 71 18.43 -8.88 14.75
CA ASN A 71 18.61 -9.67 13.52
C ASN A 71 18.45 -11.18 13.74
N HIS A 72 17.65 -11.60 14.72
CA HIS A 72 17.35 -13.02 14.93
C HIS A 72 16.06 -13.42 14.21
N LYS A 73 16.04 -14.57 13.52
CA LYS A 73 14.91 -15.01 12.68
C LYS A 73 13.59 -15.09 13.47
N VAL A 74 13.66 -15.54 14.71
CA VAL A 74 12.49 -15.63 15.61
C VAL A 74 11.98 -14.24 16.00
N VAL A 75 12.86 -13.27 16.24
CA VAL A 75 12.46 -11.87 16.54
C VAL A 75 11.84 -11.21 15.31
N LEU A 76 12.35 -11.49 14.11
CA LEU A 76 11.71 -11.01 12.88
C LEU A 76 10.28 -11.56 12.73
N LYS A 77 10.08 -12.85 13.07
CA LYS A 77 8.75 -13.49 13.05
C LYS A 77 7.84 -12.97 14.16
N LEU A 78 8.37 -12.65 15.34
CA LEU A 78 7.65 -11.96 16.41
C LEU A 78 7.09 -10.62 15.92
N ILE A 79 7.94 -9.77 15.34
CA ILE A 79 7.53 -8.46 14.82
C ILE A 79 6.47 -8.63 13.72
N GLU A 80 6.67 -9.58 12.80
CA GLU A 80 5.70 -9.88 11.74
C GLU A 80 4.35 -10.33 12.31
N HIS A 81 4.36 -11.17 13.35
CA HIS A 81 3.15 -11.61 14.03
C HIS A 81 2.41 -10.44 14.67
N TYR A 82 3.08 -9.61 15.45
CA TYR A 82 2.46 -8.44 16.08
C TYR A 82 1.95 -7.42 15.06
N HIS A 83 2.65 -7.25 13.94
CA HIS A 83 2.20 -6.41 12.85
C HIS A 83 0.89 -6.91 12.22
N LYS A 84 0.77 -8.22 11.96
CA LYS A 84 -0.45 -8.83 11.41
C LYS A 84 -1.60 -8.86 12.44
N LYS A 85 -1.29 -9.21 13.69
CA LYS A 85 -2.26 -9.23 14.81
C LYS A 85 -2.90 -7.87 15.03
N ASN A 86 -2.14 -6.78 14.83
CA ASN A 86 -2.62 -5.41 14.95
C ASN A 86 -2.95 -4.79 13.57
N LEU A 87 -3.51 -5.60 12.67
CA LEU A 87 -4.10 -5.17 11.39
C LEU A 87 -3.19 -4.25 10.55
N HIS A 88 -1.91 -4.61 10.43
CA HIS A 88 -0.93 -3.87 9.65
C HIS A 88 -0.69 -2.42 10.12
N CYS A 89 -0.85 -2.17 11.43
CA CYS A 89 -0.61 -0.86 12.03
C CYS A 89 0.76 -0.25 11.68
N ASP A 90 0.80 1.08 11.76
CA ASP A 90 1.98 1.88 11.45
C ASP A 90 3.18 1.55 12.34
N LEU A 91 4.36 1.95 11.84
CA LEU A 91 5.66 1.75 12.49
C LEU A 91 5.65 2.17 13.97
N GLN A 92 5.09 3.34 14.28
CA GLN A 92 5.10 3.89 15.63
C GLN A 92 4.18 3.12 16.58
N ILE A 93 3.00 2.75 16.11
CA ILE A 93 2.04 1.96 16.88
C ILE A 93 2.64 0.59 17.20
N LEU A 94 3.17 -0.10 16.18
CA LEU A 94 3.81 -1.39 16.34
C LEU A 94 5.01 -1.33 17.29
N GLN A 95 5.82 -0.26 17.20
CA GLN A 95 6.94 -0.04 18.11
C GLN A 95 6.47 0.12 19.56
N ASN A 96 5.36 0.83 19.80
CA ASN A 96 4.82 1.01 21.14
C ASN A 96 4.28 -0.30 21.71
N ILE A 97 3.52 -1.07 20.91
CA ILE A 97 2.99 -2.38 21.32
C ILE A 97 4.13 -3.34 21.66
N LEU A 98 5.19 -3.40 20.85
CA LEU A 98 6.34 -4.26 21.14
C LEU A 98 7.10 -3.80 22.39
N ARG A 99 7.20 -2.49 22.63
CA ARG A 99 7.83 -1.91 23.83
C ARG A 99 7.09 -2.21 25.12
N GLU A 100 5.84 -2.68 25.06
CA GLU A 100 5.15 -3.17 26.25
C GLU A 100 5.80 -4.40 26.88
N LYS A 101 6.61 -5.14 26.11
CA LYS A 101 7.27 -6.35 26.59
C LYS A 101 8.73 -6.49 26.22
N PHE A 102 9.15 -5.88 25.12
CA PHE A 102 10.42 -6.17 24.49
C PHE A 102 11.25 -4.91 24.25
N TRP A 103 12.53 -4.99 24.62
CA TRP A 103 13.55 -4.04 24.22
C TRP A 103 14.35 -4.62 23.06
N ILE A 104 13.86 -4.39 21.84
CA ILE A 104 14.53 -4.85 20.63
C ILE A 104 15.66 -3.88 20.28
N LEU A 105 16.91 -4.38 20.24
CA LEU A 105 18.06 -3.58 19.81
C LEU A 105 17.81 -3.02 18.40
N ASN A 106 18.10 -1.73 18.18
CA ASN A 106 17.80 -1.05 16.92
C ASN A 106 16.36 -1.27 16.43
N GLY A 107 15.40 -1.45 17.35
CA GLY A 107 14.05 -1.96 17.06
C GLY A 107 13.33 -1.18 15.96
N LYS A 108 13.39 0.15 15.96
CA LYS A 108 12.77 0.98 14.90
C LYS A 108 13.25 0.61 13.49
N LYS A 109 14.54 0.31 13.32
CA LYS A 109 15.13 -0.11 12.04
C LYS A 109 14.62 -1.49 11.63
N THR A 110 14.60 -2.44 12.55
CA THR A 110 14.11 -3.80 12.30
C THR A 110 12.61 -3.82 12.00
N ILE A 111 11.80 -3.09 12.77
CA ILE A 111 10.36 -2.99 12.56
C ILE A 111 10.07 -2.36 11.20
N ARG A 112 10.75 -1.26 10.84
CA ARG A 112 10.60 -0.63 9.52
C ARG A 112 10.90 -1.61 8.39
N LYS A 113 11.95 -2.43 8.52
CA LYS A 113 12.30 -3.48 7.54
C LYS A 113 11.19 -4.53 7.37
N ILE A 114 10.47 -4.87 8.43
CA ILE A 114 9.35 -5.83 8.38
C ILE A 114 8.12 -5.18 7.75
N VAL A 115 7.73 -3.99 8.21
CA VAL A 115 6.58 -3.24 7.67
C VAL A 115 6.76 -2.95 6.18
N SER A 116 7.95 -2.50 5.77
CA SER A 116 8.25 -2.18 4.37
C SER A 116 8.26 -3.40 3.44
N LYS A 117 8.35 -4.61 3.97
CA LYS A 117 8.26 -5.86 3.20
C LYS A 117 6.82 -6.33 3.01
N GLY A 118 5.89 -5.90 3.86
CA GLY A 118 4.49 -6.31 3.79
C GLY A 118 3.82 -5.81 2.51
N VAL A 119 3.25 -6.73 1.71
CA VAL A 119 2.55 -6.39 0.46
C VAL A 119 1.35 -5.48 0.74
N ILE A 120 0.60 -5.77 1.80
CA ILE A 120 -0.54 -4.97 2.24
C ILE A 120 -0.09 -3.53 2.53
N CYS A 121 0.94 -3.35 3.36
CA CYS A 121 1.46 -2.03 3.67
C CYS A 121 1.98 -1.30 2.44
N LYS A 122 2.70 -1.97 1.54
CA LYS A 122 3.16 -1.37 0.27
C LYS A 122 2.02 -0.88 -0.60
N ARG A 123 0.92 -1.64 -0.68
CA ARG A 123 -0.26 -1.27 -1.45
C ARG A 123 -0.96 -0.04 -0.86
N PHE A 124 -1.06 0.04 0.46
CA PHE A 124 -1.67 1.20 1.12
C PHE A 124 -0.75 2.42 1.18
N SER A 125 0.57 2.24 1.12
CA SER A 125 1.54 3.33 1.10
C SER A 125 1.99 3.75 -0.30
N SER A 126 1.50 3.09 -1.36
CA SER A 126 1.87 3.43 -2.73
C SER A 126 1.37 4.83 -3.06
N LYS A 127 2.30 5.71 -3.45
CA LYS A 127 1.95 7.01 -4.01
C LYS A 127 1.41 6.83 -5.44
N GLY A 128 0.57 7.77 -5.88
CA GLY A 128 0.18 7.87 -7.28
C GLY A 128 1.41 8.01 -8.17
N ILE A 129 1.30 7.55 -9.42
CA ILE A 129 2.37 7.73 -10.41
C ILE A 129 2.46 9.24 -10.70
N GLU A 130 3.57 9.85 -10.32
CA GLU A 130 3.92 11.19 -10.79
C GLU A 130 4.48 11.02 -12.21
N VAL A 131 3.66 11.37 -13.20
CA VAL A 131 4.05 11.37 -14.61
C VAL A 131 4.44 12.79 -14.98
N ASP A 132 5.64 12.96 -15.51
CA ASP A 132 6.03 14.24 -16.10
C ASP A 132 5.21 14.49 -17.38
N SER A 133 4.71 15.70 -17.56
CA SER A 133 3.84 16.00 -18.69
C SER A 133 4.66 16.07 -19.97
N GLY A 134 4.53 15.05 -20.83
CA GLY A 134 5.15 15.05 -22.15
C GLY A 134 4.60 16.17 -23.06
N PRO A 135 5.34 16.57 -24.11
CA PRO A 135 4.85 17.54 -25.08
C PRO A 135 3.58 17.05 -25.77
N LEU A 136 2.64 17.95 -26.03
CA LEU A 136 1.43 17.61 -26.77
C LEU A 136 1.79 17.21 -28.22
N PRO A 137 1.12 16.19 -28.80
CA PRO A 137 1.31 15.85 -30.21
C PRO A 137 1.00 17.03 -31.12
N GLU A 138 1.72 17.16 -32.23
CA GLU A 138 1.54 18.24 -33.22
C GLU A 138 0.07 18.39 -33.65
N ASN A 139 -0.61 17.27 -33.87
CA ASN A 139 -2.03 17.22 -34.25
C ASN A 139 -3.01 17.76 -33.19
N ARG A 140 -2.54 18.11 -32.00
CA ARG A 140 -3.33 18.77 -30.93
C ARG A 140 -3.07 20.28 -30.85
N VAL A 141 -2.00 20.78 -31.49
CA VAL A 141 -1.52 22.16 -31.32
C VAL A 141 -1.40 22.94 -32.61
N ARG A 142 -1.23 22.28 -33.77
CA ARG A 142 -1.13 22.98 -35.05
C ARG A 142 -2.45 23.63 -35.45
N ASP A 143 -2.36 24.71 -36.21
CA ASP A 143 -3.51 25.33 -36.84
C ASP A 143 -4.19 24.34 -37.79
N ALA A 144 -5.47 24.09 -37.55
CA ALA A 144 -6.29 23.21 -38.36
C ALA A 144 -7.73 23.76 -38.41
N ALA A 145 -8.50 23.36 -39.41
CA ALA A 145 -9.94 23.63 -39.43
C ALA A 145 -10.67 22.77 -38.39
N VAL A 146 -11.85 23.23 -37.95
CA VAL A 146 -12.70 22.48 -37.02
C VAL A 146 -13.01 21.09 -37.61
N PHE A 147 -12.83 20.04 -36.81
CA PHE A 147 -12.95 18.63 -37.21
C PHE A 147 -11.99 18.13 -38.30
N GLN A 148 -10.97 18.90 -38.71
CA GLN A 148 -9.95 18.40 -39.64
C GLN A 148 -9.14 17.23 -39.04
N ILE A 149 -8.85 17.35 -37.75
CA ILE A 149 -8.25 16.30 -36.92
C ILE A 149 -9.32 15.93 -35.90
N THR A 150 -9.81 14.70 -35.96
CA THR A 150 -10.93 14.25 -35.13
C THR A 150 -10.57 12.97 -34.39
N GLY A 151 -10.83 12.91 -33.09
CA GLY A 151 -10.86 11.66 -32.34
C GLY A 151 -12.29 11.14 -32.29
N VAL A 152 -12.45 9.83 -32.41
CA VAL A 152 -13.75 9.15 -32.35
C VAL A 152 -13.78 8.19 -31.18
N ASP A 153 -14.87 8.25 -30.42
CA ASP A 153 -15.16 7.26 -29.39
C ASP A 153 -16.64 6.89 -29.41
N ALA A 154 -17.03 5.82 -28.72
CA ALA A 154 -18.42 5.40 -28.57
C ALA A 154 -18.77 5.23 -27.09
N ALA A 155 -19.83 5.90 -26.64
CA ALA A 155 -20.39 5.70 -25.31
C ALA A 155 -21.69 4.88 -25.39
N GLY A 156 -21.77 3.81 -24.60
CA GLY A 156 -22.96 2.97 -24.53
C GLY A 156 -22.74 1.64 -23.80
N PRO A 157 -23.75 0.75 -23.84
CA PRO A 157 -25.08 1.00 -24.40
C PRO A 157 -25.94 1.88 -23.51
N LEU A 158 -26.68 2.80 -24.12
CA LEU A 158 -27.85 3.48 -23.56
C LEU A 158 -29.09 2.66 -23.90
N PHE A 159 -30.07 2.63 -22.99
CA PHE A 159 -31.30 1.85 -23.19
C PHE A 159 -32.50 2.78 -23.38
N PHE A 160 -33.21 2.60 -24.51
CA PHE A 160 -34.48 3.26 -24.78
C PHE A 160 -35.67 2.47 -24.21
N ARG A 161 -36.85 3.10 -24.18
CA ARG A 161 -38.12 2.42 -23.87
C ARG A 161 -38.30 1.24 -24.84
N GLY A 162 -38.48 0.04 -24.31
CA GLY A 162 -38.53 -1.19 -25.11
C GLY A 162 -37.21 -1.99 -25.15
N ASN A 163 -36.26 -1.69 -24.26
CA ASN A 163 -34.99 -2.40 -24.12
C ASN A 163 -34.12 -2.41 -25.39
N GLN A 164 -34.22 -1.34 -26.18
CA GLN A 164 -33.40 -1.14 -27.36
C GLN A 164 -32.09 -0.47 -26.97
N GLU A 165 -30.97 -1.11 -27.33
CA GLU A 165 -29.64 -0.56 -27.15
C GLU A 165 -29.35 0.54 -28.15
N ALA A 166 -28.64 1.56 -27.69
CA ALA A 166 -28.11 2.60 -28.53
C ALA A 166 -26.75 3.06 -28.02
N TRP A 167 -25.97 3.59 -28.94
CA TRP A 167 -24.64 4.09 -28.67
C TRP A 167 -24.55 5.51 -29.18
N VAL A 168 -23.76 6.33 -28.51
CA VAL A 168 -23.46 7.69 -28.93
C VAL A 168 -22.03 7.70 -29.45
N LEU A 169 -21.86 7.96 -30.74
CA LEU A 169 -20.55 8.27 -31.30
C LEU A 169 -20.16 9.70 -30.91
N LEU A 170 -18.98 9.84 -30.32
CA LEU A 170 -18.38 11.10 -29.93
C LEU A 170 -17.27 11.45 -30.92
N PHE A 171 -17.54 12.44 -31.77
CA PHE A 171 -16.53 13.03 -32.64
C PHE A 171 -15.96 14.27 -31.93
N THR A 172 -14.69 14.24 -31.59
CA THR A 172 -13.99 15.31 -30.86
C THR A 172 -12.95 15.97 -31.74
N CYS A 173 -12.98 17.29 -31.86
CA CYS A 173 -11.94 18.01 -32.60
C CYS A 173 -10.64 18.04 -31.78
N GLY A 174 -9.53 17.56 -32.36
CA GLY A 174 -8.23 17.46 -31.70
C GLY A 174 -7.63 18.80 -31.26
N VAL A 175 -7.94 19.89 -31.97
CA VAL A 175 -7.38 21.23 -31.71
C VAL A 175 -8.33 22.06 -30.84
N TYR A 176 -9.59 22.20 -31.22
CA TYR A 176 -10.54 23.09 -30.54
C TYR A 176 -11.41 22.42 -29.46
N ARG A 177 -11.27 21.10 -29.25
CA ARG A 177 -12.06 20.31 -28.29
C ARG A 177 -13.58 20.41 -28.45
N VAL A 178 -14.05 20.78 -29.64
CA VAL A 178 -15.48 20.77 -29.99
C VAL A 178 -15.94 19.32 -30.14
N VAL A 179 -17.13 19.02 -29.61
CA VAL A 179 -17.73 17.68 -29.67
C VAL A 179 -18.94 17.67 -30.59
N HIS A 180 -19.08 16.63 -31.40
CA HIS A 180 -20.27 16.32 -32.18
C HIS A 180 -20.73 14.90 -31.86
N LEU A 181 -22.03 14.74 -31.62
CA LEU A 181 -22.61 13.48 -31.19
C LEU A 181 -23.51 12.92 -32.28
N GLU A 182 -23.35 11.64 -32.59
CA GLU A 182 -24.22 10.88 -33.50
C GLU A 182 -24.77 9.66 -32.77
N LEU A 183 -26.10 9.50 -32.79
CA LEU A 183 -26.74 8.31 -32.23
C LEU A 183 -26.66 7.16 -33.25
N ILE A 184 -26.30 5.97 -32.78
CA ILE A 184 -26.34 4.72 -33.54
C ILE A 184 -27.03 3.62 -32.72
N THR A 185 -27.59 2.62 -33.39
CA THR A 185 -28.40 1.56 -32.76
C THR A 185 -27.61 0.30 -32.41
N SER A 186 -26.33 0.23 -32.77
CA SER A 186 -25.43 -0.87 -32.42
C SER A 186 -23.98 -0.39 -32.48
N SER A 187 -23.07 -1.10 -31.82
CA SER A 187 -21.62 -0.85 -31.90
C SER A 187 -20.97 -1.51 -33.14
N SER A 188 -21.76 -1.88 -34.15
CA SER A 188 -21.24 -2.54 -35.35
C SER A 188 -20.51 -1.56 -36.25
N THR A 189 -19.57 -2.06 -37.06
CA THR A 189 -18.85 -1.26 -38.06
C THR A 189 -19.80 -0.57 -39.03
N GLU A 190 -20.90 -1.25 -39.42
CA GLU A 190 -21.89 -0.67 -40.33
C GLU A 190 -22.61 0.52 -39.70
N ALA A 191 -23.05 0.38 -38.45
CA ALA A 191 -23.68 1.46 -37.70
C ALA A 191 -22.71 2.64 -37.50
N PHE A 192 -21.44 2.34 -37.22
CA PHE A 192 -20.37 3.34 -37.19
C PHE A 192 -20.20 4.07 -38.52
N LEU A 193 -20.06 3.35 -39.65
CA LEU A 193 -19.89 3.96 -40.96
C LEU A 193 -21.07 4.87 -41.33
N MET A 194 -22.28 4.46 -40.99
CA MET A 194 -23.49 5.28 -41.18
C MET A 194 -23.46 6.55 -40.32
N GLY A 195 -23.04 6.45 -39.05
CA GLY A 195 -22.84 7.61 -38.17
C GLY A 195 -21.73 8.54 -38.66
N CYS A 196 -20.60 7.99 -39.10
CA CYS A 196 -19.46 8.73 -39.62
C CYS A 196 -19.83 9.48 -40.92
N ARG A 197 -20.60 8.86 -41.82
CA ARG A 197 -21.12 9.54 -43.02
C ARG A 197 -21.99 10.74 -42.66
N ARG A 198 -22.87 10.61 -41.67
CA ARG A 198 -23.71 11.72 -41.19
C ARG A 198 -22.88 12.86 -40.59
N PHE A 199 -21.87 12.52 -39.78
CA PHE A 199 -20.92 13.48 -39.24
C PHE A 199 -20.17 14.24 -40.35
N VAL A 200 -19.57 13.53 -41.31
CA VAL A 200 -18.82 14.15 -42.42
C VAL A 200 -19.73 15.05 -43.27
N ALA A 201 -20.97 14.63 -43.52
CA ALA A 201 -21.94 15.44 -44.25
C ALA A 201 -22.27 16.76 -43.52
N ARG A 202 -22.30 16.76 -42.18
CA ARG A 202 -22.61 17.95 -41.36
C ARG A 202 -21.39 18.83 -41.06
N ARG A 203 -20.20 18.26 -40.92
CA ARG A 203 -19.01 18.95 -40.40
C ARG A 203 -17.90 19.18 -41.41
N ARG A 204 -17.91 18.47 -42.55
CA ARG A 204 -16.85 18.34 -43.58
C ARG A 204 -15.94 17.14 -43.35
N ARG A 205 -15.19 16.78 -44.40
CA ARG A 205 -14.27 15.65 -44.41
C ARG A 205 -13.07 15.91 -43.51
N CYS A 206 -12.78 14.98 -42.61
CA CYS A 206 -11.55 14.99 -41.81
C CYS A 206 -10.33 14.63 -42.66
N SER A 207 -9.18 15.22 -42.35
CA SER A 207 -7.89 14.78 -42.89
C SER A 207 -7.33 13.61 -42.07
N THR A 208 -7.60 13.59 -40.76
CA THR A 208 -7.11 12.55 -39.85
C THR A 208 -8.22 12.20 -38.86
N ILE A 209 -8.46 10.90 -38.69
CA ILE A 209 -9.34 10.34 -37.67
C ILE A 209 -8.52 9.42 -36.76
N TYR A 210 -8.64 9.61 -35.45
CA TYR A 210 -8.09 8.76 -34.39
C TYR A 210 -9.19 7.93 -33.75
#